data_AF-A0A3A1TUX8-F1
#
_entry.id   AF-A0A3A1TUX8-F1
#
_cell.length_a   1.000
_cell.length_b   1.000
_cell.length_c   1.000
_cell.angle_alpha   90.00
_cell.angle_beta   90.00
_cell.angle_gamma   90.00
#
_symmetry.space_group_name_H-M   'P 1'
#
loop_
_entity.id
_entity.type
_entity.pdbx_description
1 polymer ?
#
loop_
_entity_poly.entity_id
_entity_poly.type
_entity_poly.pdbx_seq_one_letter_code
_entity_poly.pdbx_strand_id
1 'polypeptide(L)'
;MALVTAHRRLADLVPQVDPARMAASLVPPRQFAEARLENYRPDPEHPSQAEAVESVRVFAAGWGPRTGGLFRRGPKPPERPGLYLDGGFGVGKTHLLAALWHLAPGRKYFGTFIEYTALVGALGYAEAVRLLSGATLIAIDEFELDDPGDTMLMSRLLGELVQGGTRIGATSNTPPNALGEGRFAAADFLREIQGLSDRFTTVRIGGLDYRRRDAAESALVAGDDAVLALSEEPGTTVDEFGALVEHLSSVHPARYVGLVDGLRTAGLLDVAPLPGQTEALRFVALVDRLYDAQVRIVAGGTPLDRVFGEDMLAGGYRKKYLRAISRLVAMTHAGAA
;
A
#
# COMPACT_ATOMS: atom_id res chain seq x y z
N MET A 1 25.33 28.72 -24.53
CA MET A 1 25.48 27.39 -23.90
C MET A 1 25.13 27.54 -22.43
N ALA A 2 23.84 27.52 -22.10
CA ALA A 2 23.41 27.53 -20.71
C ALA A 2 23.97 26.29 -20.01
N LEU A 3 24.63 26.51 -18.88
CA LEU A 3 25.10 25.45 -17.99
C LEU A 3 23.85 24.68 -17.53
N VAL A 4 23.68 23.45 -18.01
CA VAL A 4 22.67 22.53 -17.49
C VAL A 4 23.10 22.20 -16.07
N THR A 5 22.51 22.87 -15.08
CA THR A 5 22.65 22.51 -13.68
C THR A 5 22.19 21.06 -13.53
N ALA A 6 23.08 20.17 -13.07
CA ALA A 6 22.71 18.78 -12.86
C ALA A 6 21.70 18.70 -11.71
N HIS A 7 20.43 18.52 -12.05
CA HIS A 7 19.35 18.36 -11.10
C HIS A 7 19.35 16.94 -10.55
N ARG A 8 18.91 16.75 -9.30
CA ARG A 8 18.76 15.39 -8.75
C ARG A 8 17.66 14.69 -9.53
N ARG A 9 17.91 13.47 -10.00
CA ARG A 9 16.95 12.68 -10.79
C ARG A 9 16.65 11.36 -10.09
N LEU A 10 15.39 10.94 -10.08
CA LEU A 10 15.03 9.58 -9.69
C LEU A 10 15.67 8.54 -10.61
N ALA A 11 15.79 8.85 -11.90
CA ALA A 11 16.38 7.96 -12.91
C ALA A 11 17.88 7.65 -12.67
N ASP A 12 18.58 8.46 -11.89
CA ASP A 12 19.99 8.25 -11.53
C ASP A 12 20.18 7.46 -10.23
N LEU A 13 19.11 7.24 -9.47
CA LEU A 13 19.19 6.57 -8.17
C LEU A 13 19.21 5.05 -8.39
N VAL A 14 20.22 4.39 -7.81
CA VAL A 14 20.19 2.94 -7.65
C VAL A 14 19.72 2.65 -6.22
N PRO A 15 18.45 2.30 -6.01
CA PRO A 15 17.93 2.08 -4.67
C PRO A 15 18.64 0.87 -4.06
N GLN A 16 19.42 1.14 -3.02
CA GLN A 16 20.07 0.10 -2.23
C GLN A 16 19.02 -0.62 -1.41
N VAL A 17 19.05 -1.95 -1.47
CA VAL A 17 18.24 -2.80 -0.62
C VAL A 17 19.03 -3.04 0.66
N ASP A 18 18.81 -2.17 1.64
CA ASP A 18 19.22 -2.44 3.02
C ASP A 18 18.05 -3.13 3.73
N PRO A 19 18.17 -4.42 4.06
CA PRO A 19 17.08 -5.13 4.70
C PRO A 19 16.69 -4.59 6.08
N ALA A 20 17.64 -4.04 6.83
CA ALA A 20 17.35 -3.41 8.12
C ALA A 20 16.48 -2.17 7.89
N ARG A 21 16.75 -1.43 6.82
CA ARG A 21 15.95 -0.29 6.40
C ARG A 21 14.56 -0.68 5.89
N MET A 22 14.45 -1.75 5.12
CA MET A 22 13.14 -2.28 4.68
C MET A 22 12.29 -2.68 5.88
N ALA A 23 12.88 -3.35 6.87
CA ALA A 23 12.18 -3.71 8.10
C ALA A 23 11.74 -2.48 8.89
N ALA A 24 12.61 -1.47 8.99
CA ALA A 24 12.31 -0.21 9.67
C ALA A 24 11.23 0.62 8.96
N SER A 25 11.08 0.47 7.64
CA SER A 25 10.02 1.13 6.87
C SER A 25 8.67 0.42 6.94
N LEU A 26 8.59 -0.77 7.54
CA LEU A 26 7.32 -1.48 7.75
C LEU A 26 6.51 -0.87 8.91
N VAL A 27 6.08 0.37 8.70
CA VAL A 27 5.23 1.18 9.58
C VAL A 27 4.07 1.78 8.79
N PRO A 28 2.96 2.19 9.44
CA PRO A 28 1.86 2.83 8.72
C PRO A 28 2.33 4.04 7.90
N PRO A 29 1.78 4.25 6.68
CA PRO A 29 2.04 5.45 5.89
C PRO A 29 1.75 6.72 6.68
N ARG A 30 2.45 7.82 6.37
CA ARG A 30 2.38 9.08 7.15
C ARG A 30 0.95 9.59 7.36
N GLN A 31 0.11 9.49 6.33
CA GLN A 31 -1.31 9.87 6.37
C GLN A 31 -2.14 9.08 7.41
N PHE A 32 -1.66 7.93 7.86
CA PHE A 32 -2.28 7.08 8.88
C PHE A 32 -1.45 7.00 10.18
N ALA A 33 -0.42 7.83 10.36
CA ALA A 33 0.41 7.84 11.58
C ALA A 33 -0.41 8.15 12.85
N GLU A 34 -1.44 8.98 12.71
CA GLU A 34 -2.38 9.31 13.78
C GLU A 34 -3.68 8.50 13.71
N ALA A 35 -3.75 7.44 12.90
CA ALA A 35 -4.95 6.62 12.82
C ALA A 35 -5.22 5.95 14.17
N ARG A 36 -6.41 6.16 14.72
CA ARG A 36 -6.90 5.57 15.97
C ARG A 36 -8.35 5.11 15.78
N LEU A 37 -8.87 4.27 16.68
CA LEU A 37 -10.29 3.91 16.62
C LEU A 37 -11.18 5.11 16.98
N GLU A 38 -10.68 5.99 17.85
CA GLU A 38 -11.40 7.16 18.37
C GLU A 38 -11.58 8.26 17.33
N ASN A 39 -10.68 8.37 16.35
CA ASN A 39 -10.78 9.33 15.26
C ASN A 39 -11.29 8.73 13.94
N TYR A 40 -11.61 7.43 13.94
CA TYR A 40 -12.38 6.83 12.85
C TYR A 40 -13.82 7.33 12.95
N ARG A 41 -14.39 7.80 11.84
CA ARG A 41 -15.77 8.33 11.78
C ARG A 41 -16.62 7.42 10.91
N PRO A 42 -17.33 6.44 11.51
CA PRO A 42 -18.26 5.60 10.76
C PRO A 42 -19.36 6.44 10.12
N ASP A 43 -19.70 6.12 8.88
CA ASP A 43 -20.87 6.67 8.22
C ASP A 43 -22.15 6.07 8.83
N PRO A 44 -23.08 6.89 9.36
CA PRO A 44 -24.35 6.41 9.90
C PRO A 44 -25.19 5.61 8.90
N GLU A 45 -25.03 5.86 7.59
CA GLU A 45 -25.74 5.13 6.53
C GLU A 45 -25.13 3.75 6.25
N HIS A 46 -23.95 3.45 6.83
CA HIS A 46 -23.23 2.20 6.64
C HIS A 46 -22.81 1.55 7.97
N PRO A 47 -23.76 0.91 8.70
CA PRO A 47 -23.50 0.29 10.02
C PRO A 47 -22.30 -0.66 10.07
N SER A 48 -22.00 -1.34 8.95
CA SER A 48 -20.82 -2.20 8.79
C SER A 48 -19.49 -1.53 9.17
N GLN A 49 -19.38 -0.20 9.06
CA GLN A 49 -18.19 0.53 9.48
C GLN A 49 -18.04 0.59 11.00
N ALA A 50 -19.14 0.75 11.73
CA ALA A 50 -19.14 0.69 13.19
C ALA A 50 -18.88 -0.74 13.70
N GLU A 51 -19.46 -1.74 13.03
CA GLU A 51 -19.18 -3.15 13.30
C GLU A 51 -17.70 -3.50 13.08
N ALA A 52 -17.07 -2.90 12.07
CA ALA A 52 -15.64 -3.07 11.84
C ALA A 52 -14.77 -2.43 12.92
N VAL A 53 -15.13 -1.23 13.40
CA VAL A 53 -14.47 -0.62 14.58
C VAL A 53 -14.54 -1.55 15.78
N GLU A 54 -15.72 -2.14 16.06
CA GLU A 54 -15.88 -3.05 17.18
C GLU A 54 -15.12 -4.37 16.98
N SER A 55 -15.10 -4.90 15.76
CA SER A 55 -14.32 -6.10 15.43
C SER A 55 -12.82 -5.89 15.66
N VAL A 56 -12.30 -4.72 15.28
CA VAL A 56 -10.91 -4.33 15.56
C VAL A 56 -10.67 -4.21 17.06
N ARG A 57 -11.61 -3.61 17.81
CA ARG A 57 -11.53 -3.48 19.28
C ARG A 57 -11.48 -4.85 19.97
N VAL A 58 -12.39 -5.75 19.61
CA VAL A 58 -12.46 -7.12 20.13
C VAL A 58 -11.18 -7.89 19.77
N PHE A 59 -10.72 -7.78 18.52
CA PHE A 59 -9.47 -8.39 18.11
C PHE A 59 -8.32 -7.85 18.94
N ALA A 60 -8.21 -6.53 19.13
CA ALA A 60 -7.14 -5.93 19.92
C ALA A 60 -7.17 -6.34 21.41
N ALA A 61 -8.36 -6.52 21.99
CA ALA A 61 -8.51 -7.00 23.36
C ALA A 61 -7.87 -8.37 23.61
N GLY A 62 -7.65 -9.17 22.56
CA GLY A 62 -6.94 -10.45 22.64
C GLY A 62 -5.48 -10.37 23.12
N TRP A 63 -4.85 -9.17 23.10
CA TRP A 63 -3.52 -8.95 23.71
C TRP A 63 -3.57 -8.47 25.16
N GLY A 64 -4.73 -8.01 25.63
CA GLY A 64 -4.88 -7.45 26.97
C GLY A 64 -4.74 -8.50 28.08
N PRO A 65 -4.49 -8.08 29.33
CA PRO A 65 -4.48 -8.99 30.46
C PRO A 65 -5.83 -9.72 30.52
N ARG A 66 -5.79 -11.05 30.62
CA ARG A 66 -6.96 -11.85 30.97
C ARG A 66 -7.33 -11.50 32.41
N THR A 67 -8.13 -10.46 32.61
CA THR A 67 -8.65 -10.12 33.92
C THR A 67 -9.65 -11.20 34.32
N GLY A 68 -9.14 -12.30 34.87
CA GLY A 68 -9.91 -13.35 35.50
C GLY A 68 -10.42 -12.89 36.86
N GLY A 69 -11.53 -12.15 36.86
CA GLY A 69 -12.38 -12.11 38.04
C GLY A 69 -13.19 -13.40 38.09
N LEU A 70 -13.23 -14.08 39.24
CA LEU A 70 -13.90 -15.37 39.46
C LEU A 70 -15.39 -15.46 39.05
N PHE A 71 -16.00 -14.36 38.57
CA PHE A 71 -17.41 -14.28 38.19
C PHE A 71 -17.70 -13.50 36.89
N ARG A 72 -16.70 -13.21 36.04
CA ARG A 72 -16.96 -12.54 34.75
C ARG A 72 -16.33 -13.32 33.60
N ARG A 73 -17.18 -13.87 32.73
CA ARG A 73 -16.79 -14.38 31.40
C ARG A 73 -16.04 -13.24 30.69
N GLY A 74 -14.71 -13.28 30.71
CA GLY A 74 -13.89 -12.37 29.93
C GLY A 74 -14.22 -12.55 28.44
N PRO A 75 -13.97 -11.54 27.59
CA PRO A 75 -14.16 -11.68 26.16
C PRO A 75 -13.40 -12.92 25.68
N LYS A 76 -14.11 -13.80 24.98
CA LYS A 76 -13.57 -15.03 24.40
C LYS A 76 -12.36 -14.63 23.55
N PRO A 77 -11.21 -15.30 23.65
CA PRO A 77 -10.11 -15.02 22.74
C PRO A 77 -10.63 -15.12 21.30
N PRO A 78 -10.12 -14.28 20.38
CA PRO A 78 -10.57 -14.32 18.99
C PRO A 78 -10.41 -15.75 18.47
N GLU A 79 -11.47 -16.27 17.86
CA GLU A 79 -11.53 -17.68 17.43
C GLU A 79 -10.47 -17.99 16.37
N ARG A 80 -9.90 -16.95 15.74
CA ARG A 80 -8.89 -17.04 14.69
C ARG A 80 -7.76 -16.03 14.93
N PRO A 81 -6.51 -16.37 14.56
CA PRO A 81 -5.33 -15.51 14.80
C PRO A 81 -5.26 -14.27 13.90
N GLY A 82 -6.11 -14.17 12.88
CA GLY A 82 -6.14 -13.09 11.90
C GLY A 82 -7.47 -12.32 11.86
N LEU A 83 -7.41 -11.03 11.52
CA LEU A 83 -8.54 -10.18 11.17
C LEU A 83 -8.39 -9.70 9.73
N TYR A 84 -9.41 -9.91 8.90
CA TYR A 84 -9.40 -9.53 7.49
C TYR A 84 -10.52 -8.52 7.20
N LEU A 85 -10.14 -7.29 6.81
CA LEU A 85 -11.06 -6.22 6.48
C LEU A 85 -11.28 -6.19 4.96
N ASP A 86 -12.46 -6.59 4.52
CA ASP A 86 -12.87 -6.60 3.11
C ASP A 86 -13.78 -5.40 2.81
N GLY A 87 -13.71 -4.81 1.61
CA GLY A 87 -14.61 -3.72 1.24
C GLY A 87 -14.15 -2.91 0.03
N GLY A 88 -14.99 -1.96 -0.41
CA GLY A 88 -14.69 -1.10 -1.56
C GLY A 88 -13.55 -0.09 -1.32
N PHE A 89 -13.21 0.69 -2.35
CA PHE A 89 -12.23 1.77 -2.21
C PHE A 89 -12.73 2.86 -1.26
N GLY A 90 -11.82 3.42 -0.47
CA GLY A 90 -12.11 4.59 0.37
C GLY A 90 -13.04 4.38 1.55
N VAL A 91 -13.43 3.13 1.86
CA VAL A 91 -14.32 2.82 3.00
C VAL A 91 -13.62 2.76 4.36
N GLY A 92 -12.36 3.19 4.46
CA GLY A 92 -11.63 3.31 5.73
C GLY A 92 -10.83 2.09 6.21
N LYS A 93 -10.68 1.03 5.39
CA LYS A 93 -9.97 -0.21 5.78
C LYS A 93 -8.54 0.03 6.28
N THR A 94 -7.74 0.79 5.54
CA THR A 94 -6.34 1.09 5.89
C THR A 94 -6.25 1.86 7.21
N HIS A 95 -7.18 2.78 7.47
CA HIS A 95 -7.25 3.49 8.76
C HIS A 95 -7.46 2.51 9.91
N LEU A 96 -8.43 1.59 9.77
CA LEU A 96 -8.71 0.58 10.80
C LEU A 96 -7.53 -0.38 11.02
N LEU A 97 -6.85 -0.79 9.94
CA LEU A 97 -5.64 -1.61 10.05
C LEU A 97 -4.50 -0.86 10.76
N ALA A 98 -4.29 0.42 10.44
CA ALA A 98 -3.30 1.25 11.11
C ALA A 98 -3.66 1.47 12.59
N ALA A 99 -4.93 1.72 12.92
CA ALA A 99 -5.41 1.80 14.30
C ALA A 99 -5.15 0.49 15.05
N LEU A 100 -5.39 -0.67 14.43
CA LEU A 100 -5.03 -1.97 15.01
C LEU A 100 -3.53 -2.09 15.27
N TRP A 101 -2.69 -1.61 14.35
CA TRP A 101 -1.25 -1.56 14.54
C TRP A 101 -0.89 -0.70 15.76
N HIS A 102 -1.48 0.47 15.94
CA HIS A 102 -1.23 1.29 17.13
C HIS A 102 -1.63 0.59 18.44
N LEU A 103 -2.72 -0.18 18.44
CA LEU A 103 -3.19 -0.94 19.60
C LEU A 103 -2.34 -2.17 19.95
N ALA A 104 -1.66 -2.78 18.97
CA ALA A 104 -0.83 -3.95 19.22
C ALA A 104 0.40 -3.61 20.09
N PRO A 105 0.69 -4.40 21.14
CA PRO A 105 1.84 -4.18 22.01
C PRO A 105 3.14 -4.71 21.39
N GLY A 106 4.31 -4.33 21.90
CA GLY A 106 5.58 -4.94 21.50
C GLY A 106 5.96 -4.70 20.04
N ARG A 107 6.70 -5.65 19.44
CA ARG A 107 7.17 -5.56 18.05
C ARG A 107 6.02 -5.81 17.08
N LYS A 108 5.89 -4.95 16.09
CA LYS A 108 4.80 -4.95 15.12
C LYS A 108 5.26 -4.35 13.80
N TYR A 109 4.69 -4.83 12.71
CA TYR A 109 5.03 -4.38 11.36
C TYR A 109 3.76 -4.05 10.59
N PHE A 110 3.85 -3.05 9.73
CA PHE A 110 2.79 -2.64 8.81
C PHE A 110 3.41 -2.48 7.43
N GLY A 111 2.86 -3.13 6.42
CA GLY A 111 3.31 -2.94 5.05
C GLY A 111 2.28 -3.44 4.07
N THR A 112 2.49 -3.18 2.79
CA THR A 112 1.68 -3.76 1.73
C THR A 112 2.11 -5.20 1.45
N PHE A 113 1.24 -5.98 0.81
CA PHE A 113 1.59 -7.33 0.37
C PHE A 113 2.91 -7.37 -0.43
N ILE A 114 3.09 -6.41 -1.35
CA ILE A 114 4.28 -6.26 -2.18
C ILE A 114 5.53 -5.96 -1.34
N GLU A 115 5.41 -5.22 -0.22
CA GLU A 115 6.56 -4.95 0.65
C GLU A 115 7.03 -6.19 1.41
N TYR A 116 6.11 -7.05 1.81
CA TYR A 116 6.48 -8.31 2.45
C TYR A 116 7.11 -9.29 1.45
N THR A 117 6.57 -9.43 0.24
CA THR A 117 7.20 -10.29 -0.78
C THR A 117 8.55 -9.75 -1.21
N ALA A 118 8.67 -8.42 -1.33
CA ALA A 118 9.94 -7.72 -1.55
C ALA A 118 10.97 -8.01 -0.46
N LEU A 119 10.58 -7.91 0.81
CA LEU A 119 11.46 -8.17 1.95
C LEU A 119 11.98 -9.61 1.91
N VAL A 120 11.11 -10.57 1.61
CA VAL A 120 11.51 -11.98 1.49
C VAL A 120 12.43 -12.20 0.28
N GLY A 121 12.16 -11.56 -0.85
CA GLY A 121 13.04 -11.62 -2.02
C GLY A 121 14.42 -11.01 -1.76
N ALA A 122 14.49 -9.97 -0.94
CA ALA A 122 15.74 -9.30 -0.55
C ALA A 122 16.57 -10.09 0.47
N LEU A 123 15.91 -10.64 1.49
CA LEU A 123 16.57 -11.33 2.61
C LEU A 123 16.78 -12.82 2.39
N GLY A 124 15.97 -13.41 1.51
CA GLY A 124 15.71 -14.84 1.53
C GLY A 124 14.73 -15.22 2.64
N TYR A 125 14.06 -16.36 2.44
CA TYR A 125 12.95 -16.80 3.29
C TYR A 125 13.32 -16.96 4.77
N ALA A 126 14.39 -17.71 5.07
CA ALA A 126 14.77 -18.02 6.44
C ALA A 126 15.10 -16.76 7.26
N GLU A 127 15.75 -15.78 6.64
CA GLU A 127 16.12 -14.54 7.30
C GLU A 127 14.92 -13.60 7.49
N ALA A 128 14.00 -13.54 6.52
CA ALA A 128 12.75 -12.81 6.67
C ALA A 128 11.89 -13.38 7.82
N VAL A 129 11.79 -14.71 7.94
CA VAL A 129 11.12 -15.36 9.08
C VAL A 129 11.81 -14.98 10.39
N ARG A 130 13.15 -15.05 10.46
CA ARG A 130 13.91 -14.69 11.66
C ARG A 130 13.67 -13.23 12.08
N LEU A 131 13.67 -12.31 11.12
CA LEU A 131 13.43 -10.88 11.34
C LEU A 131 12.02 -10.60 11.89
N LEU A 132 10.99 -11.25 11.33
CA LEU A 132 9.60 -11.02 11.70
C LEU A 132 9.16 -11.84 12.93
N SER A 133 9.93 -12.85 13.33
CA SER A 133 9.61 -13.74 14.45
C SER A 133 9.51 -12.99 15.79
N GLY A 134 8.49 -13.33 16.57
CA GLY A 134 8.17 -12.68 17.85
C GLY A 134 7.57 -11.27 17.69
N ALA A 135 7.13 -10.89 16.49
CA ALA A 135 6.17 -9.81 16.35
C ALA A 135 4.82 -10.22 16.97
N THR A 136 4.12 -9.28 17.60
CA THR A 136 2.77 -9.51 18.10
C THR A 136 1.71 -9.33 17.02
N LEU A 137 2.02 -8.50 16.01
CA LEU A 137 1.18 -8.19 14.87
C LEU A 137 2.00 -8.06 13.58
N ILE A 138 1.49 -8.67 12.51
CA ILE A 138 1.83 -8.36 11.12
C ILE A 138 0.57 -7.76 10.48
N ALA A 139 0.62 -6.47 10.17
CA ALA A 139 -0.42 -5.77 9.44
C ALA A 139 -0.06 -5.71 7.94
N ILE A 140 -0.96 -6.19 7.10
CA ILE A 140 -0.78 -6.28 5.65
C ILE A 140 -1.87 -5.48 4.94
N ASP A 141 -1.52 -4.32 4.42
CA ASP A 141 -2.43 -3.52 3.60
C ASP A 141 -2.42 -4.03 2.15
N GLU A 142 -3.52 -3.80 1.43
CA GLU A 142 -3.68 -4.21 0.03
C GLU A 142 -3.27 -5.69 -0.19
N PHE A 143 -3.87 -6.60 0.58
CA PHE A 143 -3.66 -8.04 0.45
C PHE A 143 -4.20 -8.52 -0.90
N GLU A 144 -3.28 -8.73 -1.85
CA GLU A 144 -3.55 -9.18 -3.22
C GLU A 144 -3.00 -10.60 -3.39
N LEU A 145 -3.85 -11.55 -3.79
CA LEU A 145 -3.44 -12.91 -4.13
C LEU A 145 -3.61 -13.08 -5.64
N ASP A 146 -2.83 -12.33 -6.42
CA ASP A 146 -2.86 -12.38 -7.88
C ASP A 146 -1.79 -13.27 -8.50
N ASP A 147 -0.68 -13.52 -7.80
CA ASP A 147 0.36 -14.46 -8.20
C ASP A 147 0.38 -15.73 -7.32
N PRO A 148 0.40 -16.94 -7.93
CA PRO A 148 0.50 -18.20 -7.19
C PRO A 148 1.77 -18.33 -6.33
N GLY A 149 2.92 -17.90 -6.84
CA GLY A 149 4.20 -17.99 -6.14
C GLY A 149 4.22 -17.11 -4.90
N ASP A 150 3.81 -15.85 -5.04
CA ASP A 150 3.72 -14.91 -3.92
C ASP A 150 2.67 -15.36 -2.90
N THR A 151 1.55 -15.92 -3.35
CA THR A 151 0.51 -16.46 -2.46
C THR A 151 1.03 -17.63 -1.64
N MET A 152 1.75 -18.58 -2.27
CA MET A 152 2.37 -19.69 -1.55
C MET A 152 3.42 -19.20 -0.55
N LEU A 153 4.27 -18.24 -0.97
CA LEU A 153 5.28 -17.62 -0.13
C LEU A 153 4.65 -17.00 1.12
N MET A 154 3.61 -16.20 0.94
CA MET A 154 2.93 -15.49 2.01
C MET A 154 2.09 -16.43 2.88
N SER A 155 1.39 -17.42 2.30
CA SER A 155 0.68 -18.45 3.07
C SER A 155 1.62 -19.16 4.04
N ARG A 156 2.80 -19.59 3.55
CA ARG A 156 3.81 -20.24 4.37
C ARG A 156 4.38 -19.32 5.45
N LEU A 157 4.80 -18.10 5.07
CA LEU A 157 5.35 -17.11 5.99
C LEU A 157 4.37 -16.80 7.14
N LEU A 158 3.11 -16.48 6.82
CA LEU A 158 2.09 -16.20 7.82
C LEU A 158 1.78 -17.45 8.66
N GLY A 159 1.87 -18.63 8.05
CA GLY A 159 1.80 -19.91 8.74
C GLY A 159 2.80 -20.05 9.88
N GLU A 160 4.08 -19.84 9.58
CA GLU A 160 5.18 -19.95 10.54
C GLU A 160 5.09 -18.87 11.62
N LEU A 161 4.76 -17.62 11.26
CA LEU A 161 4.62 -16.52 12.22
C LEU A 161 3.45 -16.75 13.19
N VAL A 162 2.31 -17.22 12.70
CA VAL A 162 1.15 -17.55 13.54
C VAL A 162 1.46 -18.68 14.53
N GLN A 163 2.24 -19.69 14.12
CA GLN A 163 2.70 -20.74 15.06
C GLN A 163 3.56 -20.17 16.19
N GLY A 164 4.31 -19.10 15.92
CA GLY A 164 5.06 -18.33 16.91
C GLY A 164 4.22 -17.40 17.79
N GLY A 165 2.89 -17.39 17.63
CA GLY A 165 1.97 -16.55 18.40
C GLY A 165 1.70 -15.17 17.79
N THR A 166 2.25 -14.87 16.61
CA THR A 166 1.98 -13.63 15.88
C THR A 166 0.53 -13.60 15.41
N ARG A 167 -0.13 -12.45 15.55
CA ARG A 167 -1.48 -12.23 15.02
C ARG A 167 -1.41 -11.43 13.72
N ILE A 168 -2.40 -11.61 12.85
CA ILE A 168 -2.38 -10.99 11.50
C ILE A 168 -3.54 -10.00 11.36
N GLY A 169 -3.29 -8.82 10.80
CA GLY A 169 -4.32 -7.92 10.31
C GLY A 169 -4.14 -7.75 8.82
N ALA A 170 -5.22 -7.82 8.03
CA ALA A 170 -5.14 -7.64 6.59
C ALA A 170 -6.28 -6.78 6.05
N THR A 171 -6.05 -6.02 4.99
CA THR A 171 -7.11 -5.37 4.21
C THR A 171 -7.14 -5.89 2.78
N SER A 172 -8.30 -5.96 2.14
CA SER A 172 -8.38 -6.19 0.70
C SER A 172 -9.63 -5.58 0.08
N ASN A 173 -9.60 -5.49 -1.25
CA ASN A 173 -10.76 -5.14 -2.08
C ASN A 173 -11.45 -6.38 -2.66
N THR A 174 -10.91 -7.57 -2.42
CA THR A 174 -11.42 -8.84 -2.95
C THR A 174 -11.60 -9.81 -1.79
N PRO A 175 -12.78 -10.39 -1.60
CA PRO A 175 -12.98 -11.36 -0.53
C PRO A 175 -12.18 -12.64 -0.81
N PRO A 176 -11.71 -13.36 0.22
CA PRO A 176 -10.81 -14.50 0.04
C PRO A 176 -11.33 -15.60 -0.89
N ASN A 177 -12.65 -15.85 -0.90
CA ASN A 177 -13.29 -16.86 -1.74
C ASN A 177 -13.39 -16.49 -3.23
N ALA A 178 -13.14 -15.22 -3.61
CA ALA A 178 -13.11 -14.76 -5.00
C ALA A 178 -11.68 -14.71 -5.57
N LEU A 179 -10.69 -15.18 -4.82
CA LEU A 179 -9.29 -15.24 -5.24
C LEU A 179 -9.06 -16.55 -6.02
N GLY A 180 -8.51 -16.47 -7.24
CA GLY A 180 -8.07 -17.65 -8.01
C GLY A 180 -8.93 -18.12 -9.19
N GLU A 181 -10.02 -17.42 -9.52
CA GLU A 181 -10.77 -17.70 -10.75
C GLU A 181 -9.88 -17.55 -12.01
N GLY A 182 -9.82 -18.59 -12.85
CA GLY A 182 -9.18 -18.54 -14.18
C GLY A 182 -7.68 -18.84 -14.26
N ARG A 183 -7.06 -19.49 -13.26
CA ARG A 183 -5.59 -19.70 -13.21
C ARG A 183 -5.13 -21.15 -13.37
N PHE A 184 -3.92 -21.34 -13.92
CA PHE A 184 -3.23 -22.63 -13.94
C PHE A 184 -2.94 -23.11 -12.50
N ALA A 185 -3.08 -24.41 -12.22
CA ALA A 185 -3.00 -25.00 -10.88
C ALA A 185 -3.99 -24.39 -9.85
N ALA A 186 -5.17 -23.94 -10.31
CA ALA A 186 -6.21 -23.36 -9.47
C ALA A 186 -6.54 -24.19 -8.22
N ALA A 187 -6.53 -25.52 -8.29
CA ALA A 187 -6.88 -26.37 -7.15
C ALA A 187 -5.91 -26.22 -5.96
N ASP A 188 -4.60 -26.19 -6.21
CA ASP A 188 -3.60 -26.02 -5.15
C ASP A 188 -3.60 -24.57 -4.65
N PHE A 189 -3.71 -23.62 -5.57
CA PHE A 189 -3.86 -22.20 -5.25
C PHE A 189 -5.08 -21.92 -4.35
N LEU A 190 -6.24 -22.50 -4.69
CA LEU A 190 -7.47 -22.38 -3.90
C LEU A 190 -7.33 -23.05 -2.53
N ARG A 191 -6.63 -24.19 -2.42
CA ARG A 191 -6.37 -24.85 -1.14
C ARG A 191 -5.52 -23.96 -0.22
N GLU A 192 -4.51 -23.30 -0.76
CA GLU A 192 -3.70 -22.33 -0.01
C GLU A 192 -4.52 -21.13 0.44
N ILE A 193 -5.36 -20.59 -0.44
CA ILE A 193 -6.28 -19.51 -0.08
C ILE A 193 -7.22 -19.94 1.04
N GLN A 194 -7.76 -21.15 1.00
CA GLN A 194 -8.62 -21.69 2.05
C GLN A 194 -7.87 -21.82 3.37
N GLY A 195 -6.69 -22.44 3.37
CA GLY A 195 -5.85 -22.60 4.57
C GLY A 195 -5.42 -21.25 5.16
N LEU A 196 -5.22 -20.24 4.32
CA LEU A 196 -4.99 -18.87 4.75
C LEU A 196 -6.26 -18.23 5.33
N SER A 197 -7.40 -18.39 4.65
CA SER A 197 -8.71 -17.85 5.05
C SER A 197 -9.19 -18.38 6.40
N ASP A 198 -8.89 -19.65 6.70
CA ASP A 198 -9.23 -20.28 7.98
C ASP A 198 -8.54 -19.62 9.17
N ARG A 199 -7.44 -18.88 8.92
CA ARG A 199 -6.75 -18.08 9.93
C ARG A 199 -7.42 -16.74 10.19
N PHE A 200 -8.35 -16.31 9.35
CA PHE A 200 -8.94 -14.96 9.42
C PHE A 200 -10.40 -14.98 9.85
N THR A 201 -10.76 -14.06 10.73
CA THR A 201 -12.12 -13.56 10.85
C THR A 201 -12.31 -12.45 9.83
N THR A 202 -13.21 -12.63 8.87
CA THR A 202 -13.49 -11.66 7.81
C THR A 202 -14.59 -10.69 8.24
N VAL A 203 -14.35 -9.39 8.06
CA VAL A 203 -15.29 -8.31 8.33
C VAL A 203 -15.45 -7.49 7.06
N ARG A 204 -16.68 -7.40 6.56
CA ARG A 204 -16.99 -6.65 5.35
C ARG A 204 -17.40 -5.22 5.70
N ILE A 205 -16.82 -4.26 4.99
CA ILE A 205 -17.00 -2.83 5.20
C ILE A 205 -17.63 -2.24 3.93
N GLY A 206 -18.89 -1.82 4.07
CA GLY A 206 -19.62 -1.09 3.04
C GLY A 206 -19.39 0.42 3.15
N GLY A 207 -19.64 1.12 2.05
CA GLY A 207 -19.69 2.57 2.04
C GLY A 207 -19.28 3.18 0.71
N LEU A 208 -19.49 4.49 0.62
CA LEU A 208 -18.94 5.32 -0.45
C LEU A 208 -17.46 5.59 -0.23
N ASP A 209 -16.74 5.86 -1.32
CA ASP A 209 -15.32 6.23 -1.29
C ASP A 209 -15.17 7.63 -0.67
N TYR A 210 -14.66 7.70 0.57
CA TYR A 210 -14.50 8.97 1.28
C TYR A 210 -13.52 9.92 0.58
N ARG A 211 -12.57 9.40 -0.21
CA ARG A 211 -11.53 10.20 -0.88
C ARG A 211 -12.09 11.09 -1.98
N ARG A 212 -13.32 10.83 -2.44
CA ARG A 212 -13.96 11.55 -3.54
C ARG A 212 -14.62 12.88 -3.14
N ARG A 213 -14.57 13.28 -1.87
CA ARG A 213 -15.22 14.53 -1.42
C ARG A 213 -14.53 15.80 -1.94
N ASP A 214 -13.26 15.74 -2.34
CA ASP A 214 -12.46 16.91 -2.77
C ASP A 214 -11.71 16.71 -4.11
N ALA A 215 -12.15 15.78 -4.97
CA ALA A 215 -11.39 15.47 -6.19
C ALA A 215 -11.53 16.59 -7.23
N ALA A 216 -10.46 17.37 -7.42
CA ALA A 216 -10.26 18.16 -8.63
C ALA A 216 -10.43 17.27 -9.87
N GLU A 217 -11.04 17.80 -10.93
CA GLU A 217 -11.43 17.00 -12.09
C GLU A 217 -10.27 16.64 -13.02
N SER A 218 -9.14 17.38 -12.95
CA SER A 218 -7.97 17.18 -13.83
C SER A 218 -6.63 17.52 -13.15
N ALA A 219 -5.54 16.95 -13.68
CA ALA A 219 -4.19 17.23 -13.21
C ALA A 219 -3.72 18.61 -13.69
N LEU A 220 -3.00 19.34 -12.83
CA LEU A 220 -2.39 20.61 -13.23
C LEU A 220 -1.19 20.36 -14.15
N VAL A 221 -1.06 21.19 -15.19
CA VAL A 221 0.08 21.19 -16.12
C VAL A 221 0.84 22.51 -15.94
N ALA A 222 2.15 22.39 -15.70
CA ALA A 222 3.08 23.50 -15.62
C ALA A 222 3.86 23.64 -16.95
N GLY A 223 4.44 24.82 -17.20
CA GLY A 223 5.44 24.96 -18.25
C GLY A 223 6.78 24.35 -17.81
N ASP A 224 7.57 23.85 -18.76
CA ASP A 224 8.84 23.18 -18.45
C ASP A 224 9.81 24.07 -17.67
N ASP A 225 9.82 25.39 -17.93
CA ASP A 225 10.59 26.36 -17.15
C ASP A 225 10.22 26.34 -15.65
N ALA A 226 8.92 26.19 -15.35
CA ALA A 226 8.45 26.11 -13.97
C ALA A 226 8.80 24.77 -13.31
N VAL A 227 8.87 23.68 -14.09
CA VAL A 227 9.34 22.38 -13.60
C VAL A 227 10.85 22.43 -13.32
N LEU A 228 11.64 23.00 -14.23
CA LEU A 228 13.09 23.14 -14.07
C LEU A 228 13.47 24.01 -12.86
N ALA A 229 12.70 25.06 -12.59
CA ALA A 229 12.92 25.95 -11.45
C ALA A 229 12.85 25.24 -10.08
N LEU A 230 12.15 24.10 -9.99
CA LEU A 230 12.03 23.34 -8.73
C LEU A 230 13.35 22.74 -8.25
N SER A 231 14.34 22.65 -9.13
CA SER A 231 15.61 21.99 -8.84
C SER A 231 16.45 22.69 -7.77
N GLU A 232 16.12 23.94 -7.45
CA GLU A 232 16.74 24.69 -6.35
C GLU A 232 16.12 24.33 -4.98
N GLU A 233 14.99 23.61 -4.96
CA GLU A 233 14.27 23.26 -3.72
C GLU A 233 14.87 22.02 -3.02
N PRO A 234 15.05 22.07 -1.68
CA PRO A 234 15.53 20.91 -0.93
C PRO A 234 14.57 19.73 -0.93
N GLY A 235 15.07 18.55 -1.31
CA GLY A 235 14.27 17.32 -1.36
C GLY A 235 13.46 17.19 -2.65
N THR A 236 13.92 17.83 -3.72
CA THR A 236 13.26 17.79 -5.03
C THR A 236 14.05 16.98 -6.05
N THR A 237 13.34 16.32 -6.97
CA THR A 237 13.91 15.77 -8.20
C THR A 237 13.26 16.37 -9.43
N VAL A 238 13.98 16.41 -10.55
CA VAL A 238 13.43 16.77 -11.86
C VAL A 238 13.88 15.72 -12.87
N ASP A 239 12.93 15.01 -13.44
CA ASP A 239 13.18 13.88 -14.34
C ASP A 239 12.50 14.12 -15.71
N GLU A 240 13.19 13.76 -16.80
CA GLU A 240 12.50 13.54 -18.08
C GLU A 240 11.61 12.30 -17.95
N PHE A 241 10.33 12.42 -18.32
CA PHE A 241 9.35 11.38 -18.09
C PHE A 241 9.72 10.05 -18.76
N GLY A 242 10.21 10.11 -20.00
CA GLY A 242 10.67 8.93 -20.74
C GLY A 242 11.82 8.19 -20.03
N ALA A 243 12.83 8.94 -19.56
CA ALA A 243 13.98 8.38 -18.85
C ALA A 243 13.58 7.77 -17.49
N LEU A 244 12.64 8.40 -16.77
CA LEU A 244 12.08 7.84 -15.54
C LEU A 244 11.37 6.51 -15.81
N VAL A 245 10.49 6.46 -16.81
CA VAL A 245 9.76 5.24 -17.17
C VAL A 245 10.72 4.11 -17.57
N GLU A 246 11.75 4.42 -18.37
CA GLU A 246 12.80 3.47 -18.72
C GLU A 246 13.55 2.97 -17.47
N HIS A 247 13.95 3.87 -16.58
CA HIS A 247 14.63 3.50 -15.34
C HIS A 247 13.78 2.55 -14.48
N LEU A 248 12.48 2.82 -14.34
CA LEU A 248 11.55 1.96 -13.59
C LEU A 248 11.52 0.52 -14.15
N SER A 249 11.78 0.31 -15.44
CA SER A 249 11.86 -1.04 -16.01
C SER A 249 13.04 -1.86 -15.44
N SER A 250 14.13 -1.19 -15.08
CA SER A 250 15.36 -1.80 -14.56
C SER A 250 15.33 -2.04 -13.04
N VAL A 251 14.40 -1.41 -12.33
CA VAL A 251 14.29 -1.48 -10.87
C VAL A 251 13.06 -2.31 -10.48
N HIS A 252 13.23 -3.28 -9.57
CA HIS A 252 12.08 -4.03 -9.05
C HIS A 252 11.17 -3.10 -8.21
N PRO A 253 9.84 -3.11 -8.37
CA PRO A 253 8.92 -2.20 -7.65
C PRO A 253 9.07 -2.17 -6.13
N ALA A 254 9.45 -3.32 -5.54
CA ALA A 254 9.93 -3.47 -4.16
C ALA A 254 10.87 -2.35 -3.66
N ARG A 255 11.72 -1.84 -4.56
CA ARG A 255 12.82 -0.92 -4.24
C ARG A 255 12.43 0.54 -4.41
N TYR A 256 11.22 0.83 -4.90
CA TYR A 256 10.78 2.22 -5.13
C TYR A 256 10.65 3.02 -3.85
N VAL A 257 10.47 2.36 -2.69
CA VAL A 257 10.53 3.04 -1.38
C VAL A 257 11.87 3.78 -1.18
N GLY A 258 12.97 3.22 -1.69
CA GLY A 258 14.29 3.85 -1.65
C GLY A 258 14.46 5.00 -2.65
N LEU A 259 13.64 5.04 -3.71
CA LEU A 259 13.64 6.14 -4.69
C LEU A 259 12.97 7.39 -4.10
N VAL A 260 11.87 7.21 -3.36
CA VAL A 260 11.06 8.31 -2.83
C VAL A 260 11.49 8.77 -1.42
N ASP A 261 12.49 8.12 -0.83
CA ASP A 261 12.94 8.46 0.51
C ASP A 261 13.50 9.89 0.60
N GLY A 262 12.96 10.66 1.55
CA GLY A 262 13.31 12.07 1.74
C GLY A 262 12.84 13.00 0.62
N LEU A 263 12.09 12.50 -0.36
CA LEU A 263 11.53 13.28 -1.45
C LEU A 263 10.33 14.10 -0.94
N ARG A 264 10.26 15.36 -1.36
CA ARG A 264 9.16 16.29 -1.06
C ARG A 264 8.43 16.72 -2.33
N THR A 265 9.17 16.95 -3.40
CA THR A 265 8.63 17.38 -4.70
C THR A 265 9.25 16.55 -5.82
N ALA A 266 8.45 16.16 -6.81
CA ALA A 266 8.89 15.53 -8.05
C ALA A 266 8.45 16.37 -9.25
N GLY A 267 9.44 16.86 -10.00
CA GLY A 267 9.28 17.52 -11.28
C GLY A 267 9.33 16.51 -12.43
N LEU A 268 8.37 16.56 -13.35
CA LEU A 268 8.34 15.72 -14.54
C LEU A 268 8.32 16.58 -15.81
N LEU A 269 9.33 16.41 -16.66
CA LEU A 269 9.45 17.07 -17.96
C LEU A 269 8.93 16.17 -19.07
N ASP A 270 8.38 16.77 -20.13
CA ASP A 270 7.96 16.08 -21.35
C ASP A 270 7.06 14.86 -21.10
N VAL A 271 6.07 15.02 -20.21
CA VAL A 271 5.14 13.93 -19.92
C VAL A 271 4.39 13.53 -21.19
N ALA A 272 4.36 12.22 -21.46
CA ALA A 272 3.73 11.62 -22.62
C ALA A 272 2.94 10.36 -22.22
N PRO A 273 2.03 9.87 -23.07
CA PRO A 273 1.35 8.59 -22.83
C PRO A 273 2.35 7.43 -22.64
N LEU A 274 2.03 6.55 -21.70
CA LEU A 274 2.82 5.36 -21.41
C LEU A 274 2.78 4.37 -22.58
N PRO A 275 3.92 3.76 -22.96
CA PRO A 275 4.03 2.99 -24.20
C PRO A 275 3.33 1.62 -24.12
N GLY A 276 3.07 1.10 -22.91
CA GLY A 276 2.54 -0.24 -22.73
C GLY A 276 2.08 -0.54 -21.31
N GLN A 277 1.41 -1.69 -21.17
CA GLN A 277 0.84 -2.15 -19.90
C GLN A 277 1.91 -2.38 -18.83
N THR A 278 3.09 -2.89 -19.21
CA THR A 278 4.18 -3.20 -18.28
C THR A 278 4.72 -1.93 -17.63
N GLU A 279 4.97 -0.90 -18.45
CA GLU A 279 5.44 0.42 -18.02
C GLU A 279 4.38 1.11 -17.18
N ALA A 280 3.11 1.00 -17.57
CA ALA A 280 2.00 1.55 -16.82
C ALA A 280 1.87 0.96 -15.42
N LEU A 281 1.99 -0.36 -15.27
CA LEU A 281 1.91 -0.99 -13.94
C LEU A 281 3.11 -0.62 -13.05
N ARG A 282 4.31 -0.46 -13.64
CA ARG A 282 5.48 0.04 -12.91
C ARG A 282 5.30 1.50 -12.50
N PHE A 283 4.74 2.34 -13.37
CA PHE A 283 4.43 3.73 -13.04
C PHE A 283 3.37 3.82 -11.94
N VAL A 284 2.31 2.99 -11.98
CA VAL A 284 1.32 2.86 -10.90
C VAL A 284 2.02 2.56 -9.56
N ALA A 285 2.95 1.61 -9.54
CA ALA A 285 3.69 1.29 -8.31
C ALA A 285 4.54 2.47 -7.81
N LEU A 286 5.12 3.29 -8.68
CA LEU A 286 5.83 4.52 -8.27
C LEU A 286 4.85 5.57 -7.73
N VAL A 287 3.72 5.80 -8.42
CA VAL A 287 2.66 6.74 -8.00
C VAL A 287 2.17 6.43 -6.60
N ASP A 288 1.99 5.15 -6.28
CA ASP A 288 1.57 4.72 -4.95
C ASP A 288 2.60 5.12 -3.88
N ARG A 289 3.89 4.99 -4.18
CA ARG A 289 4.97 5.38 -3.27
C ARG A 289 5.11 6.88 -3.10
N LEU A 290 4.98 7.64 -4.19
CA LEU A 290 4.96 9.12 -4.14
C LEU A 290 3.79 9.61 -3.30
N TYR A 291 2.61 9.01 -3.49
CA TYR A 291 1.40 9.37 -2.76
C TYR A 291 1.51 9.07 -1.27
N ASP A 292 1.98 7.87 -0.90
CA ASP A 292 2.15 7.49 0.51
C ASP A 292 3.23 8.33 1.22
N ALA A 293 4.24 8.76 0.49
CA ALA A 293 5.28 9.69 0.97
C ALA A 293 4.83 11.15 1.02
N GLN A 294 3.62 11.46 0.51
CA GLN A 294 3.04 12.81 0.40
C GLN A 294 3.89 13.74 -0.47
N VAL A 295 4.41 13.23 -1.59
CA VAL A 295 5.22 13.99 -2.54
C VAL A 295 4.32 14.86 -3.41
N ARG A 296 4.66 16.15 -3.53
CA ARG A 296 4.06 17.06 -4.51
C ARG A 296 4.57 16.72 -5.91
N ILE A 297 3.70 16.75 -6.92
CA ILE A 297 4.11 16.61 -8.32
C ILE A 297 3.90 17.93 -9.07
N VAL A 298 4.88 18.32 -9.89
CA VAL A 298 4.73 19.40 -10.87
C VAL A 298 5.20 18.86 -12.22
N ALA A 299 4.33 18.91 -13.22
CA ALA A 299 4.58 18.21 -14.48
C ALA A 299 4.29 19.11 -15.69
N GLY A 300 5.18 19.06 -16.69
CA GLY A 300 5.00 19.65 -18.01
C GLY A 300 4.64 18.61 -19.07
N GLY A 301 4.09 19.07 -20.20
CA GLY A 301 3.65 18.20 -21.29
C GLY A 301 2.21 17.70 -21.15
N THR A 302 2.00 16.40 -21.33
CA THR A 302 0.67 15.76 -21.26
C THR A 302 0.14 15.78 -19.82
N PRO A 303 -1.14 16.14 -19.59
CA PRO A 303 -1.75 16.02 -18.26
C PRO A 303 -1.61 14.60 -17.70
N LEU A 304 -1.21 14.49 -16.42
CA LEU A 304 -0.97 13.19 -15.77
C LEU A 304 -2.21 12.30 -15.68
N ASP A 305 -3.42 12.86 -15.75
CA ASP A 305 -4.67 12.10 -15.88
C ASP A 305 -4.87 11.44 -17.25
N ARG A 306 -4.00 11.73 -18.23
CA ARG A 306 -4.08 11.21 -19.61
C ARG A 306 -2.90 10.32 -20.02
N VAL A 307 -2.02 9.95 -19.08
CA VAL A 307 -0.84 9.12 -19.41
C VAL A 307 -1.20 7.64 -19.65
N PHE A 308 -2.36 7.18 -19.19
CA PHE A 308 -2.85 5.82 -19.44
C PHE A 308 -3.75 5.83 -20.69
N GLY A 309 -3.36 5.05 -21.71
CA GLY A 309 -4.12 4.96 -22.96
C GLY A 309 -5.52 4.35 -22.82
N GLU A 310 -6.40 4.62 -23.78
CA GLU A 310 -7.79 4.14 -23.77
C GLU A 310 -7.90 2.61 -23.68
N ASP A 311 -7.06 1.88 -24.41
CA ASP A 311 -7.01 0.41 -24.38
C ASP A 311 -6.66 -0.12 -22.99
N MET A 312 -5.80 0.59 -22.24
CA MET A 312 -5.46 0.22 -20.87
C MET A 312 -6.63 0.46 -19.92
N LEU A 313 -7.36 1.57 -20.12
CA LEU A 313 -8.55 1.90 -19.35
C LEU A 313 -9.75 0.99 -19.67
N ALA A 314 -9.77 0.36 -20.84
CA ALA A 314 -10.72 -0.68 -21.21
C ALA A 314 -10.28 -2.09 -20.73
N GLY A 315 -9.02 -2.25 -20.29
CA GLY A 315 -8.41 -3.52 -19.92
C GLY A 315 -8.67 -4.00 -18.49
N GLY A 316 -8.13 -5.18 -18.15
CA GLY A 316 -8.33 -5.84 -16.85
C GLY A 316 -7.76 -5.08 -15.64
N TYR A 317 -6.80 -4.19 -15.86
CA TYR A 317 -6.18 -3.38 -14.80
C TYR A 317 -6.80 -1.99 -14.63
N ARG A 318 -7.94 -1.71 -15.29
CA ARG A 318 -8.67 -0.42 -15.23
C ARG A 318 -8.75 0.19 -13.84
N LYS A 319 -9.07 -0.61 -12.82
CA LYS A 319 -9.19 -0.14 -11.43
C LYS A 319 -7.86 0.42 -10.89
N LYS A 320 -6.72 -0.21 -11.22
CA LYS A 320 -5.38 0.24 -10.82
C LYS A 320 -5.02 1.58 -11.49
N TYR A 321 -5.35 1.75 -12.78
CA TYR A 321 -5.09 3.00 -13.52
C TYR A 321 -5.95 4.17 -13.02
N LEU A 322 -7.26 3.96 -12.84
CA LEU A 322 -8.14 5.01 -12.30
C LEU A 322 -7.72 5.45 -10.88
N ARG A 323 -7.23 4.51 -10.06
CA ARG A 323 -6.66 4.81 -8.74
C ARG A 323 -5.40 5.68 -8.87
N ALA A 324 -4.49 5.33 -9.77
CA ALA A 324 -3.27 6.09 -10.00
C ALA A 324 -3.57 7.51 -10.54
N ILE A 325 -4.52 7.65 -11.48
CA ILE A 325 -4.98 8.95 -11.97
C ILE A 325 -5.46 9.85 -10.82
N SER A 326 -6.34 9.32 -9.96
CA SER A 326 -6.85 10.10 -8.81
C SER A 326 -5.72 10.55 -7.87
N ARG A 327 -4.72 9.70 -7.64
CA ARG A 327 -3.53 10.04 -6.83
C ARG A 327 -2.65 11.09 -7.49
N LEU A 328 -2.41 10.97 -8.80
CA LEU A 328 -1.65 11.94 -9.60
C LEU A 328 -2.30 13.32 -9.56
N VAL A 329 -3.61 13.39 -9.82
CA VAL A 329 -4.37 14.64 -9.73
C VAL A 329 -4.19 15.27 -8.35
N ALA A 330 -4.45 14.52 -7.28
CA ALA A 330 -4.28 15.03 -5.92
C ALA A 330 -2.85 15.56 -5.63
N MET A 331 -1.82 14.86 -6.09
CA MET A 331 -0.42 15.28 -5.89
C MET A 331 -0.04 16.53 -6.70
N THR A 332 -0.67 16.79 -7.84
CA THR A 332 -0.45 18.05 -8.59
C THR A 332 -1.07 19.27 -7.93
N HIS A 333 -2.13 19.08 -7.14
CA HIS A 333 -2.78 20.14 -6.36
C HIS A 333 -2.18 20.31 -4.96
N ALA A 334 -1.28 19.41 -4.53
CA ALA A 334 -0.63 19.48 -3.22
C ALA A 334 0.27 20.73 -3.13
N GLY A 335 -0.12 21.70 -2.30
CA GLY A 335 0.60 22.97 -2.12
C GLY A 335 0.29 24.06 -3.14
N ALA A 336 -0.85 23.97 -3.84
CA ALA A 336 -1.40 25.05 -4.68
C ALA A 336 -2.27 26.07 -3.90
N ALA A 337 -2.12 26.13 -2.57
CA ALA A 337 -2.84 27.04 -1.66
C ALA A 337 -1.87 28.00 -0.97
#